data_AF-A0A8J7AMQ3-F1
#
_entry.id   AF-A0A8J7AMQ3-F1
#
_cell.length_a   1.000
_cell.length_b   1.000
_cell.length_c   1.000
_cell.angle_alpha   90.00
_cell.angle_beta   90.00
_cell.angle_gamma   90.00
#
_symmetry.space_group_name_H-M   'P 1'
#
loop_
_entity.id
_entity.type
_entity.pdbx_description
1 polymer ?
#
loop_
_entity_poly.entity_id
_entity_poly.type
_entity_poly.pdbx_seq_one_letter_code
_entity_poly.pdbx_strand_id
1 'polypeptide(L)'
;MRYLLPLLGLCLGTVVSIAQPAIGLPSLSTSTTAISTSLDLDGEGSASMHIVKIADISISTDYSSGLTLMLTSGSLTKVDGSDILFKITTVANDESAPSSSAFDVPSGDTYTYSTQAAGSENRDVYILYTPSALQDPGSYGATINISVFDN
;
A
#
# COMPACT_ATOMS: atom_id res chain seq x y z
N MET A 1 22.37 -81.40 -5.67
CA MET A 1 22.18 -80.01 -5.21
C MET A 1 21.96 -79.12 -6.43
N ARG A 2 20.73 -78.64 -6.65
CA ARG A 2 20.39 -77.66 -7.69
C ARG A 2 19.74 -76.48 -6.98
N TYR A 3 20.40 -75.33 -7.01
CA TYR A 3 19.91 -74.09 -6.38
C TYR A 3 18.95 -73.36 -7.33
N LEU A 4 17.77 -73.03 -6.81
CA LEU A 4 16.74 -72.22 -7.46
C LEU A 4 17.04 -70.76 -7.10
N LEU A 5 17.38 -69.90 -8.06
CA LEU A 5 17.45 -68.45 -7.84
C LEU A 5 16.08 -67.82 -8.12
N PRO A 6 15.47 -67.06 -7.18
CA PRO A 6 14.29 -66.27 -7.49
C PRO A 6 14.70 -64.96 -8.17
N LEU A 7 14.12 -64.72 -9.35
CA LEU A 7 14.24 -63.48 -10.12
C LEU A 7 13.39 -62.40 -9.42
N LEU A 8 14.05 -61.50 -8.68
CA LEU A 8 13.41 -60.37 -8.01
C LEU A 8 13.11 -59.28 -9.05
N GLY A 9 11.86 -59.20 -9.50
CA GLY A 9 11.38 -58.17 -10.42
C GLY A 9 11.26 -56.81 -9.71
N LEU A 10 12.16 -55.88 -10.03
CA LEU A 10 12.15 -54.50 -9.55
C LEU A 10 11.09 -53.69 -10.33
N CYS A 11 9.90 -53.50 -9.77
CA CYS A 11 8.91 -52.55 -10.28
C CYS A 11 9.39 -51.12 -9.96
N LEU A 12 9.97 -50.41 -10.93
CA LEU A 12 10.13 -48.96 -10.86
C LEU A 12 8.77 -48.30 -11.02
N GLY A 13 8.12 -47.96 -9.91
CA GLY A 13 6.98 -47.05 -9.90
C GLY A 13 7.46 -45.62 -10.09
N THR A 14 7.25 -45.04 -11.27
CA THR A 14 7.45 -43.61 -11.52
C THR A 14 6.41 -42.81 -10.76
N VAL A 15 6.84 -42.13 -9.69
CA VAL A 15 6.03 -41.14 -8.99
C VAL A 15 5.93 -39.90 -9.87
N VAL A 16 4.78 -39.70 -10.50
CA VAL A 16 4.46 -38.44 -11.20
C VAL A 16 4.06 -37.42 -10.14
N SER A 17 5.01 -36.60 -9.69
CA SER A 17 4.69 -35.43 -8.86
C SER A 17 3.99 -34.39 -9.72
N ILE A 18 2.68 -34.29 -9.58
CA ILE A 18 1.92 -33.12 -10.01
C ILE A 18 2.35 -31.93 -9.15
N ALA A 19 3.23 -31.08 -9.69
CA ALA A 19 3.52 -29.79 -9.08
C ALA A 19 2.23 -28.97 -9.10
N GLN A 20 1.61 -28.75 -7.94
CA GLN A 20 0.52 -27.78 -7.84
C GLN A 20 1.14 -26.38 -7.96
N PRO A 21 0.57 -25.48 -8.76
CA PRO A 21 1.02 -24.09 -8.77
C PRO A 21 0.80 -23.52 -7.37
N ALA A 22 1.87 -22.97 -6.77
CA ALA A 22 1.72 -22.14 -5.59
C ALA A 22 0.88 -20.93 -6.00
N ILE A 23 -0.23 -20.69 -5.32
CA ILE A 23 -0.99 -19.46 -5.50
C ILE A 23 -0.14 -18.37 -4.84
N GLY A 24 0.47 -17.56 -5.68
CA GLY A 24 1.07 -16.31 -5.27
C GLY A 24 0.03 -15.45 -4.58
N LEU A 25 0.33 -14.99 -3.37
CA LEU A 25 -0.52 -14.03 -2.67
C LEU A 25 0.30 -12.77 -2.47
N PRO A 26 -0.25 -11.59 -2.81
CA PRO A 26 0.44 -10.36 -2.54
C PRO A 26 0.57 -10.18 -1.02
N SER A 27 1.71 -9.62 -0.60
CA SER A 27 1.91 -9.21 0.78
C SER A 27 1.88 -7.69 0.89
N LEU A 28 1.32 -7.19 1.99
CA LEU A 28 1.26 -5.78 2.34
C LEU A 28 1.64 -5.63 3.82
N SER A 29 2.59 -4.75 4.08
CA SER A 29 2.94 -4.28 5.42
C SER A 29 2.96 -2.76 5.44
N THR A 30 2.48 -2.15 6.53
CA THR A 30 2.32 -0.71 6.64
C THR A 30 2.83 -0.23 7.99
N SER A 31 3.56 0.89 8.02
CA SER A 31 4.00 1.55 9.25
C SER A 31 3.68 3.04 9.17
N THR A 32 2.99 3.59 10.16
CA THR A 32 2.68 5.02 10.20
C THR A 32 3.89 5.84 10.65
N THR A 33 4.06 7.04 10.09
CA THR A 33 5.08 7.99 10.58
C THR A 33 4.55 8.75 11.80
N ALA A 34 5.44 9.31 12.61
CA ALA A 34 5.04 10.13 13.77
C ALA A 34 4.22 11.37 13.36
N ILE A 35 4.47 11.92 12.16
CA ILE A 35 3.77 13.10 11.64
C ILE A 35 2.27 12.84 11.47
N SER A 36 1.86 11.60 11.19
CA SER A 36 0.44 11.23 11.03
C SER A 36 -0.43 11.53 12.26
N THR A 37 0.17 11.70 13.44
CA THR A 37 -0.52 12.03 14.69
C THR A 37 -0.51 13.52 15.07
N SER A 38 0.23 14.35 14.33
CA SER A 38 0.42 15.78 14.62
C SER A 38 0.53 16.59 13.33
N LEU A 39 -0.55 16.58 12.55
CA LEU A 39 -0.67 17.40 11.36
C LEU A 39 -0.79 18.88 11.72
N ASP A 40 -0.11 19.75 10.97
CA ASP A 40 -0.35 21.18 11.06
C ASP A 40 -1.70 21.49 10.44
N LEU A 41 -2.57 22.16 11.18
CA LEU A 41 -3.94 22.47 10.78
C LEU A 41 -4.13 23.94 10.42
N ASP A 42 -3.07 24.74 10.47
CA ASP A 42 -3.20 26.20 10.43
C ASP A 42 -4.32 26.67 11.40
N GLY A 43 -5.12 27.67 11.01
CA GLY A 43 -6.34 28.09 11.73
C GLY A 43 -6.23 29.39 12.51
N GLU A 44 -5.05 30.01 12.55
CA GLU A 44 -4.82 31.34 13.15
C GLU A 44 -4.77 32.46 12.08
N GLY A 45 -5.56 32.33 11.01
CA GLY A 45 -5.64 33.30 9.92
C GLY A 45 -4.76 32.99 8.71
N SER A 46 -3.99 31.89 8.74
CA SER A 46 -3.27 31.33 7.59
C SER A 46 -4.01 30.14 7.01
N ALA A 47 -3.94 29.95 5.69
CA ALA A 47 -4.34 28.73 5.01
C ALA A 47 -3.22 28.34 4.06
N SER A 48 -2.38 27.40 4.49
CA SER A 48 -1.24 26.94 3.71
C SER A 48 -1.42 25.51 3.24
N MET A 49 -0.78 25.20 2.12
CA MET A 49 -0.81 23.85 1.56
C MET A 49 0.25 23.00 2.25
N HIS A 50 -0.15 21.85 2.76
CA HIS A 50 0.72 20.90 3.44
C HIS A 50 0.89 19.64 2.61
N ILE A 51 2.13 19.16 2.51
CA ILE A 51 2.49 17.88 1.92
C ILE A 51 3.29 17.11 2.97
N VAL A 52 2.74 15.99 3.45
CA VAL A 52 3.31 15.25 4.58
C VAL A 52 3.34 13.75 4.32
N LYS A 53 4.44 13.12 4.70
CA LYS A 53 4.59 11.66 4.71
C LYS A 53 3.87 11.09 5.93
N ILE A 54 2.90 10.22 5.72
CA ILE A 54 2.05 9.66 6.78
C ILE A 54 2.30 8.17 7.04
N ALA A 55 2.84 7.44 6.06
CA ALA A 55 3.13 6.03 6.21
C ALA A 55 4.23 5.56 5.27
N ASP A 56 4.91 4.50 5.68
CA ASP A 56 5.74 3.62 4.86
C ASP A 56 4.92 2.37 4.54
N ILE A 57 4.96 1.90 3.29
CA ILE A 57 4.35 0.65 2.89
C ILE A 57 5.38 -0.25 2.19
N SER A 58 5.31 -1.54 2.48
CA SER A 58 6.06 -2.59 1.80
C SER A 58 5.08 -3.53 1.13
N ILE A 59 5.22 -3.70 -0.18
CA ILE A 59 4.36 -4.52 -1.02
C ILE A 59 5.21 -5.58 -1.72
N SER A 60 4.70 -6.79 -1.87
CA SER A 60 5.37 -7.81 -2.67
C SER A 60 4.39 -8.72 -3.38
N THR A 61 4.80 -9.24 -4.53
CA THR A 61 4.08 -10.28 -5.27
C THR A 61 5.08 -11.18 -5.98
N ASP A 62 4.76 -12.46 -6.11
CA ASP A 62 5.42 -13.42 -7.00
C ASP A 62 4.68 -13.57 -8.34
N TYR A 63 3.57 -12.86 -8.54
CA TYR A 63 2.83 -12.86 -9.80
C TYR A 63 3.59 -12.10 -10.89
N SER A 64 3.82 -12.77 -12.03
CA SER A 64 4.70 -12.26 -13.08
C SER A 64 4.23 -10.97 -13.73
N SER A 65 2.92 -10.65 -13.67
CA SER A 65 2.36 -9.40 -14.18
C SER A 65 2.42 -8.23 -13.18
N GLY A 66 2.98 -8.47 -11.99
CA GLY A 66 3.04 -7.50 -10.91
C GLY A 66 1.76 -7.42 -10.08
N LEU A 67 1.62 -6.31 -9.36
CA LEU A 67 0.51 -6.02 -8.46
C LEU A 67 -0.09 -4.65 -8.73
N THR A 68 -1.31 -4.43 -8.24
CA THR A 68 -1.97 -3.13 -8.13
C THR A 68 -2.24 -2.80 -6.67
N LEU A 69 -1.76 -1.65 -6.25
CA LEU A 69 -1.98 -1.00 -4.97
C LEU A 69 -3.10 0.04 -5.10
N MET A 70 -4.06 0.02 -4.19
CA MET A 70 -5.17 0.97 -4.12
C MET A 70 -5.22 1.64 -2.75
N LEU A 71 -5.29 2.98 -2.72
CA LEU A 71 -5.43 3.79 -1.51
C LEU A 71 -6.66 4.71 -1.61
N THR A 72 -7.47 4.77 -0.56
CA THR A 72 -8.63 5.69 -0.52
C THR A 72 -8.27 7.00 0.18
N SER A 73 -8.52 8.13 -0.47
CA SER A 73 -8.45 9.45 0.14
C SER A 73 -9.82 9.91 0.69
N GLY A 74 -9.87 11.01 1.43
CA GLY A 74 -11.13 11.52 2.00
C GLY A 74 -10.94 12.79 2.82
N SER A 75 -11.62 12.87 3.97
CA SER A 75 -11.57 14.02 4.87
C SER A 75 -10.87 13.70 6.18
N LEU A 76 -10.06 14.64 6.69
CA LEU A 76 -9.77 14.75 8.12
C LEU A 76 -11.02 15.33 8.78
N THR A 77 -11.64 14.57 9.66
CA THR A 77 -12.93 14.89 10.28
C THR A 77 -12.78 15.28 11.74
N LYS A 78 -13.59 16.22 12.20
CA LYS A 78 -13.68 16.63 13.59
C LYS A 78 -15.15 16.68 14.03
N VAL A 79 -15.42 16.17 15.23
CA VAL A 79 -16.75 16.27 15.84
C VAL A 79 -17.11 17.74 16.02
N ASP A 80 -18.24 18.15 15.46
CA ASP A 80 -18.75 19.53 15.47
C ASP A 80 -17.79 20.56 14.85
N GLY A 81 -16.91 20.15 13.94
CA GLY A 81 -15.96 21.01 13.24
C GLY A 81 -16.05 20.91 11.72
N SER A 82 -15.25 21.74 11.04
CA SER A 82 -15.17 21.77 9.58
C SER A 82 -14.18 20.73 9.06
N ASP A 83 -14.61 19.84 8.17
CA ASP A 83 -13.72 18.84 7.56
C ASP A 83 -12.60 19.45 6.70
N ILE A 84 -11.44 18.77 6.66
CA ILE A 84 -10.32 19.13 5.76
C ILE A 84 -10.14 18.01 4.74
N LEU A 85 -10.42 18.29 3.48
CA LEU A 85 -10.20 17.35 2.38
C LEU A 85 -8.70 17.12 2.17
N PHE A 86 -8.31 15.87 1.98
CA PHE A 86 -6.94 15.50 1.60
C PHE A 86 -6.92 14.61 0.37
N LYS A 87 -5.83 14.71 -0.39
CA LYS A 87 -5.47 13.84 -1.51
C LYS A 87 -4.31 12.94 -1.12
N ILE A 88 -4.12 11.85 -1.83
CA ILE A 88 -3.01 10.89 -1.62
C ILE A 88 -2.16 10.77 -2.86
N THR A 89 -0.87 10.53 -2.66
CA THR A 89 0.03 9.98 -3.68
C THR A 89 1.08 9.10 -3.01
N THR A 90 1.87 8.38 -3.81
CA THR A 90 3.01 7.58 -3.29
C THR A 90 4.27 7.87 -4.08
N VAL A 91 5.41 7.88 -3.41
CA VAL A 91 6.74 7.91 -4.05
C VAL A 91 7.54 6.68 -3.65
N ALA A 92 8.67 6.42 -4.32
CA ALA A 92 9.55 5.33 -3.89
C ALA A 92 10.12 5.64 -2.50
N ASN A 93 10.46 4.60 -1.75
CA ASN A 93 10.96 4.74 -0.39
C ASN A 93 12.21 5.64 -0.31
N ASP A 94 12.22 6.57 0.65
CA ASP A 94 13.28 7.55 0.88
C ASP A 94 13.52 8.56 -0.26
N GLU A 95 12.61 8.63 -1.23
CA GLU A 95 12.63 9.69 -2.25
C GLU A 95 12.22 11.05 -1.68
N SER A 96 12.58 12.11 -2.41
CA SER A 96 12.14 13.47 -2.08
C SER A 96 10.61 13.56 -2.08
N ALA A 97 10.07 14.40 -1.19
CA ALA A 97 8.63 14.64 -1.12
C ALA A 97 8.07 15.05 -2.50
N PRO A 98 6.89 14.54 -2.89
CA PRO A 98 6.27 14.89 -4.16
C PRO A 98 5.88 16.36 -4.23
N SER A 99 5.85 16.94 -5.44
CA SER A 99 5.23 18.25 -5.66
C SER A 99 3.71 18.15 -5.59
N SER A 100 3.04 19.29 -5.39
CA SER A 100 1.56 19.35 -5.35
C SER A 100 0.89 18.85 -6.62
N SER A 101 1.57 18.95 -7.78
CA SER A 101 1.07 18.44 -9.06
C SER A 101 1.00 16.92 -9.14
N ALA A 102 1.68 16.18 -8.26
CA ALA A 102 1.63 14.72 -8.20
C ALA A 102 0.39 14.19 -7.45
N PHE A 103 -0.45 15.08 -6.91
CA PHE A 103 -1.73 14.78 -6.26
C PHE A 103 -2.88 15.07 -7.23
N ASP A 104 -2.91 14.32 -8.32
CA ASP A 104 -3.86 14.42 -9.42
C ASP A 104 -5.20 13.75 -9.13
N VAL A 105 -5.21 12.70 -8.31
CA VAL A 105 -6.43 12.03 -7.85
C VAL A 105 -7.20 12.92 -6.85
N PRO A 106 -8.46 13.26 -7.12
CA PRO A 106 -9.29 14.06 -6.20
C PRO A 106 -9.53 13.37 -4.85
N SER A 107 -9.84 14.17 -3.83
CA SER A 107 -10.23 13.68 -2.51
C SER A 107 -11.53 12.87 -2.60
N GLY A 108 -11.57 11.70 -1.95
CA GLY A 108 -12.69 10.76 -2.00
C GLY A 108 -12.57 9.71 -3.12
N ASP A 109 -11.71 9.94 -4.11
CA ASP A 109 -11.42 8.96 -5.15
C ASP A 109 -10.29 8.01 -4.73
N THR A 110 -10.22 6.86 -5.42
CA THR A 110 -9.18 5.85 -5.18
C THR A 110 -7.94 6.17 -6.00
N TYR A 111 -6.81 6.31 -5.31
CA TYR A 111 -5.49 6.35 -5.93
C TYR A 111 -5.03 4.94 -6.26
N THR A 112 -4.50 4.74 -7.47
CA THR A 112 -4.01 3.44 -7.96
C THR A 112 -2.56 3.51 -8.39
N TYR A 113 -1.75 2.56 -7.97
CA TYR A 113 -0.38 2.36 -8.41
C TYR A 113 -0.16 0.90 -8.82
N SER A 114 0.45 0.63 -9.97
CA SER A 114 0.68 -0.73 -10.45
C SER A 114 2.15 -0.98 -10.77
N THR A 115 2.64 -2.16 -10.41
CA THR A 115 3.93 -2.68 -10.87
C THR A 115 3.73 -3.48 -12.16
N GLN A 116 4.81 -3.76 -12.90
CA GLN A 116 4.75 -4.52 -14.17
C GLN A 116 5.40 -5.91 -14.07
N ALA A 117 5.92 -6.27 -12.90
CA ALA A 117 6.63 -7.52 -12.69
C ALA A 117 6.53 -7.97 -11.23
N ALA A 118 6.79 -9.26 -11.02
CA ALA A 118 6.99 -9.84 -9.70
C ALA A 118 8.16 -9.16 -8.97
N GLY A 119 8.05 -9.06 -7.65
CA GLY A 119 9.08 -8.48 -6.80
C GLY A 119 8.52 -7.85 -5.53
N SER A 120 9.38 -7.11 -4.85
CA SER A 120 9.03 -6.30 -3.68
C SER A 120 9.34 -4.85 -3.96
N GLU A 121 8.47 -3.95 -3.51
CA GLU A 121 8.70 -2.51 -3.53
C GLU A 121 8.37 -1.91 -2.16
N ASN A 122 9.14 -0.91 -1.76
CA ASN A 122 8.81 -0.05 -0.62
C ASN A 122 8.40 1.32 -1.16
N ARG A 123 7.34 1.89 -0.59
CA ARG A 123 6.78 3.17 -1.00
C ARG A 123 6.48 4.04 0.22
N ASP A 124 6.60 5.35 0.03
CA ASP A 124 6.20 6.35 0.99
C ASP A 124 4.83 6.91 0.60
N VAL A 125 3.89 6.93 1.54
CA VAL A 125 2.55 7.48 1.36
C VAL A 125 2.54 8.93 1.84
N TYR A 126 2.17 9.84 0.94
CA TYR A 126 2.01 11.25 1.24
C TYR A 126 0.54 11.66 1.13
N ILE A 127 0.14 12.62 1.96
CA ILE A 127 -1.11 13.36 1.78
C ILE A 127 -0.83 14.81 1.44
N LEU A 128 -1.72 15.40 0.64
CA LEU A 128 -1.79 16.83 0.39
C LEU A 128 -3.12 17.35 0.92
N TYR A 129 -3.08 18.38 1.75
CA TYR A 129 -4.27 19.01 2.30
C TYR A 129 -4.04 20.51 2.50
N THR A 130 -5.13 21.26 2.64
CA THR A 130 -5.10 22.72 2.85
C THR A 130 -6.24 23.07 3.81
N PRO A 131 -5.93 23.32 5.09
CA PRO A 131 -6.92 23.73 6.07
C PRO A 131 -7.55 25.09 5.73
N SER A 132 -8.70 25.38 6.33
CA SER A 132 -9.31 26.70 6.26
C SER A 132 -8.46 27.73 7.03
N ALA A 133 -8.52 29.00 6.64
CA ALA A 133 -7.84 30.08 7.35
C ALA A 133 -8.27 30.20 8.82
N LEU A 134 -9.50 29.77 9.10
CA LEU A 134 -10.11 29.70 10.43
C LEU A 134 -10.53 28.26 10.74
N GLN A 135 -9.58 27.34 10.64
CA GLN A 135 -9.80 25.93 10.97
C GLN A 135 -10.07 25.74 12.48
N ASP A 136 -11.05 24.90 12.83
CA ASP A 136 -11.42 24.69 14.23
C ASP A 136 -10.30 23.94 14.99
N PRO A 137 -9.78 24.45 16.13
CA PRO A 137 -8.65 23.83 16.83
C PRO A 137 -9.04 22.52 17.50
N GLY A 138 -8.23 21.47 17.41
CA GLY A 138 -8.45 20.21 18.12
C GLY A 138 -8.05 18.98 17.32
N SER A 139 -8.54 17.82 17.75
CA SER A 139 -8.20 16.54 17.12
C SER A 139 -9.06 16.28 15.90
N TYR A 140 -8.40 15.95 14.78
CA TYR A 140 -9.01 15.45 13.57
C TYR A 140 -8.61 13.99 13.36
N GLY A 141 -9.47 13.22 12.72
CA GLY A 141 -9.21 11.83 12.39
C GLY A 141 -9.61 11.50 10.95
N ALA A 142 -8.85 10.60 10.34
CA ALA A 142 -9.19 9.98 9.07
C ALA A 142 -8.76 8.51 9.08
N THR A 143 -9.33 7.72 8.17
CA THR A 143 -8.89 6.35 7.89
C THR A 143 -8.58 6.24 6.41
N ILE A 144 -7.41 5.71 6.09
CA ILE A 144 -6.99 5.41 4.72
C ILE A 144 -7.01 3.90 4.57
N ASN A 145 -7.86 3.40 3.69
CA ASN A 145 -7.88 1.98 3.36
C ASN A 145 -6.82 1.71 2.30
N ILE A 146 -6.02 0.67 2.52
CA ILE A 146 -4.96 0.23 1.61
C ILE A 146 -5.25 -1.21 1.24
N SER A 147 -5.23 -1.50 -0.07
CA SER A 147 -5.43 -2.85 -0.59
C SER A 147 -4.46 -3.13 -1.73
N VAL A 148 -4.08 -4.40 -1.87
CA VAL A 148 -3.15 -4.87 -2.91
C VAL A 148 -3.74 -6.10 -3.56
N PHE A 149 -3.65 -6.16 -4.89
CA PHE A 149 -4.13 -7.25 -5.72
C PHE A 149 -3.04 -7.64 -6.72
N ASP A 150 -2.95 -8.91 -7.09
CA ASP A 150 -2.15 -9.28 -8.26
C ASP A 150 -2.86 -8.83 -9.54
N ASN A 151 -2.07 -8.51 -10.57
CA ASN A 151 -2.57 -8.03 -11.87
C ASN A 151 -3.16 -9.11 -12.77
#